data_AF-A0A8T4EG31-F1
#
_entry.id   AF-A0A8T4EG31-F1
#
_cell.length_a   1.000
_cell.length_b   1.000
_cell.length_c   1.000
_cell.angle_alpha   90.00
_cell.angle_beta   90.00
_cell.angle_gamma   90.00
#
_symmetry.space_group_name_H-M   'P 1'
#
loop_
_entity.id
_entity.type
_entity.pdbx_description
1 polymer ?
#
loop_
_entity_poly.entity_id
_entity_poly.type
_entity_poly.pdbx_seq_one_letter_code
_entity_poly.pdbx_strand_id
1 'polypeptide(L)'
;MIFLCRNCGKTSVDIDMVLEGQCSCGCSHFQIVSEDRSDLPPALENKETIRRDLHSWIDLNLDSMPPELVGNIRVLFEIEKDDLTS
;
A
#
# COMPACT_ATOMS: atom_id res chain seq x y z
N MET A 1 12.54 -13.62 -3.08
CA MET A 1 12.40 -13.37 -1.63
C MET A 1 13.67 -13.79 -0.88
N ILE A 2 14.35 -12.85 -0.21
CA ILE A 2 15.58 -13.10 0.55
C ILE A 2 15.28 -12.96 2.05
N PHE A 3 15.76 -13.90 2.86
CA PHE A 3 15.59 -13.92 4.31
C PHE A 3 16.92 -13.65 5.00
N LEU A 4 16.98 -12.63 5.86
CA LEU A 4 18.16 -12.27 6.63
C LEU A 4 18.02 -12.79 8.07
N CYS A 5 18.96 -13.61 8.52
CA CYS A 5 19.01 -14.02 9.91
C CYS A 5 19.31 -12.81 10.82
N ARG A 6 18.47 -12.58 11.83
CA ARG A 6 18.63 -11.44 12.75
C ARG A 6 19.82 -11.55 13.69
N ASN A 7 20.35 -12.76 13.89
CA ASN A 7 21.47 -12.99 14.80
C ASN A 7 22.84 -12.91 14.11
N CYS A 8 23.00 -13.54 12.95
CA CYS A 8 24.30 -13.59 12.26
C CYS A 8 24.37 -12.75 10.99
N GLY A 9 23.27 -12.14 10.54
CA GLY A 9 23.22 -11.32 9.34
C GLY A 9 23.44 -12.08 8.03
N LYS A 10 23.46 -13.43 8.06
CA LYS A 10 23.51 -14.23 6.84
C LYS A 10 22.16 -14.21 6.13
N THR A 11 22.19 -14.03 4.82
CA THR A 11 21.02 -14.13 3.96
C THR A 11 20.83 -15.57 3.47
N SER A 12 19.59 -16.00 3.35
CA SER A 12 19.16 -17.26 2.76
C SER A 12 18.01 -16.99 1.79
N VAL A 13 17.94 -17.76 0.71
CA VAL A 13 16.78 -17.79 -0.20
C VAL A 13 15.94 -19.05 -0.02
N ASP A 14 16.41 -19.97 0.82
CA ASP A 14 15.76 -21.24 1.12
C ASP A 14 14.71 -21.04 2.22
N ILE A 15 13.44 -21.21 1.86
CA ILE A 15 12.30 -21.04 2.77
C ILE A 15 12.18 -22.19 3.77
N ASP A 16 12.59 -23.40 3.39
CA ASP A 16 12.52 -24.57 4.27
C ASP A 16 13.51 -24.39 5.43
N MET A 17 14.72 -23.89 5.14
CA MET A 17 15.71 -23.55 6.17
C MET A 17 15.22 -22.47 7.16
N VAL A 18 14.39 -21.54 6.70
CA VAL A 18 13.79 -20.47 7.53
C VAL A 18 12.68 -21.02 8.41
N LEU A 19 11.79 -21.85 7.85
CA LEU A 19 10.68 -22.46 8.56
C LEU A 19 11.15 -23.48 9.60
N GLU A 20 12.23 -24.22 9.30
CA GLU A 20 12.83 -25.19 10.22
C GLU A 20 13.81 -24.57 11.21
N GLY A 21 14.11 -23.27 11.11
CA GLY A 21 14.98 -22.54 12.04
C GLY A 21 16.45 -22.95 12.00
N GLN A 22 16.91 -23.55 10.90
CA GLN A 22 18.27 -24.10 10.75
C GLN A 22 19.28 -23.08 10.24
N CYS A 23 19.26 -21.84 10.77
CA CYS A 23 20.40 -20.98 10.50
C CYS A 23 21.66 -21.63 11.07
N SER A 24 22.82 -21.49 10.39
CA SER A 24 24.10 -22.02 10.89
C SER A 24 24.50 -21.51 12.28
N CYS A 25 23.84 -20.47 12.79
CA CYS A 25 24.03 -19.90 14.12
C CYS A 25 22.98 -20.37 15.16
N GLY A 26 22.08 -21.29 14.81
CA GLY A 26 21.00 -21.79 15.69
C GLY A 26 19.82 -20.84 15.87
N CYS A 27 19.75 -19.75 15.11
CA CYS A 27 18.68 -18.75 15.19
C CYS A 27 17.52 -19.10 14.23
N SER A 28 16.30 -19.09 14.76
CA SER A 28 15.05 -19.25 14.00
C SER A 28 14.39 -17.93 13.61
N HIS A 29 14.98 -16.78 13.97
CA HIS A 29 14.42 -15.47 13.67
C HIS A 29 15.04 -14.87 12.40
N PHE A 30 14.23 -14.79 11.36
CA PHE A 30 14.60 -14.21 10.08
C PHE A 30 13.74 -12.98 9.77
N GLN A 31 14.34 -11.99 9.12
CA GLN A 31 13.67 -10.85 8.54
C GLN A 31 13.57 -11.06 7.04
N ILE A 32 12.39 -10.86 6.47
CA ILE A 32 12.24 -10.79 5.02
C ILE A 32 12.87 -9.48 4.56
N VAL A 33 13.95 -9.60 3.79
CA VAL A 33 14.51 -8.49 3.03
C VAL A 33 13.81 -8.58 1.69
N SER A 34 12.68 -7.87 1.59
CA SER A 34 11.89 -7.79 0.37
C SER A 34 12.82 -7.42 -0.78
N GLU A 35 12.65 -8.12 -1.91
CA GLU A 35 13.14 -7.65 -3.19
C GLU A 35 12.79 -6.17 -3.35
N ASP A 36 13.74 -5.47 -3.94
CA ASP A 36 13.72 -4.09 -4.36
C ASP A 36 12.29 -3.52 -4.43
N ARG A 37 11.99 -2.53 -3.59
CA ARG A 37 10.69 -1.83 -3.58
C ARG A 37 10.44 -1.03 -4.87
N SER A 38 11.33 -1.16 -5.86
CA SER A 38 11.26 -0.55 -7.17
C SER A 38 10.04 -0.99 -7.99
N ASP A 39 9.41 -2.12 -7.65
CA ASP A 39 8.17 -2.60 -8.28
C ASP A 39 6.88 -2.14 -7.60
N LEU A 40 6.95 -1.27 -6.59
CA LEU A 40 5.73 -0.60 -6.12
C LEU A 40 5.28 0.38 -7.21
N PRO A 41 3.99 0.32 -7.65
CA PRO A 41 3.50 1.27 -8.62
C PRO A 41 3.78 2.70 -8.15
N PRO A 42 4.17 3.60 -9.06
CA PRO A 42 4.50 4.96 -8.69
C PRO A 42 3.32 5.57 -7.93
N ALA A 43 3.65 6.44 -6.97
CA ALA A 43 2.62 7.18 -6.25
C ALA A 43 1.67 7.82 -7.26
N LEU A 44 0.36 7.64 -7.03
CA LEU A 44 -0.64 8.23 -7.90
C LEU A 44 -0.44 9.74 -7.93
N GLU A 45 -0.52 10.33 -9.13
CA GLU A 45 -0.57 11.79 -9.25
C GLU A 45 -1.70 12.34 -8.37
N ASN A 46 -1.54 13.58 -7.87
CA ASN A 46 -2.50 14.19 -6.94
C ASN A 46 -3.95 14.09 -7.45
N LYS A 47 -4.16 14.29 -8.76
CA LYS A 47 -5.47 14.14 -9.41
C LYS A 47 -6.05 12.74 -9.26
N GLU A 48 -5.24 11.71 -9.46
CA GLU A 48 -5.67 10.31 -9.39
C GLU A 48 -5.90 9.85 -7.94
N THR A 49 -5.10 10.37 -7.01
CA THR A 49 -5.33 10.17 -5.56
C THR A 49 -6.68 10.75 -5.15
N ILE A 50 -6.94 12.01 -5.50
CA ILE A 50 -8.22 12.69 -5.22
C ILE A 50 -9.40 11.93 -5.83
N ARG A 51 -9.27 11.48 -7.10
CA ARG A 51 -10.30 10.69 -7.77
C ARG A 51 -10.59 9.39 -7.02
N ARG A 52 -9.56 8.65 -6.61
CA ARG A 52 -9.70 7.39 -5.86
C ARG A 52 -10.37 7.61 -4.50
N ASP A 53 -9.95 8.64 -3.79
CA ASP A 53 -10.45 8.92 -2.44
C ASP A 53 -11.93 9.36 -2.50
N LEU A 54 -12.31 10.10 -3.55
CA LEU A 54 -13.71 10.41 -3.83
C LEU A 54 -14.55 9.16 -4.12
N HIS A 55 -14.08 8.27 -4.99
CA HIS A 55 -14.80 7.03 -5.28
C HIS A 55 -15.05 6.23 -3.99
N SER A 56 -14.00 6.10 -3.17
CA SER A 56 -14.12 5.45 -1.86
C SER A 56 -15.16 6.12 -0.96
N TRP A 57 -15.16 7.46 -0.93
CA TRP A 57 -16.15 8.20 -0.15
C TRP A 57 -17.58 8.00 -0.69
N ILE A 58 -17.78 8.08 -2.01
CA ILE A 58 -19.09 7.88 -2.63
C ILE A 58 -19.61 6.48 -2.32
N ASP A 59 -18.79 5.44 -2.49
CA ASP A 59 -19.18 4.05 -2.25
C ASP A 59 -19.62 3.84 -0.80
N LEU A 60 -18.81 4.33 0.16
CA LEU A 60 -19.13 4.25 1.59
C LEU A 60 -20.43 4.97 1.97
N ASN A 61 -20.72 6.10 1.33
CA ASN A 61 -21.90 6.90 1.66
C ASN A 61 -23.14 6.37 0.95
N LEU A 62 -23.01 5.92 -0.30
CA LEU A 62 -24.10 5.30 -1.07
C LEU A 62 -24.61 4.02 -0.42
N ASP A 63 -23.70 3.16 0.04
CA ASP A 63 -24.07 1.91 0.73
C ASP A 63 -24.87 2.15 2.01
N SER A 64 -24.73 3.35 2.60
CA SER A 64 -25.43 3.75 3.83
C SER A 64 -26.80 4.41 3.58
N MET A 65 -27.15 4.74 2.33
CA MET A 65 -28.36 5.51 2.01
C MET A 65 -29.51 4.62 1.51
N PRO A 66 -30.75 4.85 2.00
CA PRO A 66 -31.96 4.26 1.42
C PRO A 66 -32.10 4.59 -0.08
N PRO A 67 -32.50 3.64 -0.94
CA PRO A 67 -32.62 3.84 -2.40
C PRO A 67 -33.53 5.01 -2.79
N GLU A 68 -34.51 5.31 -1.94
CA GLU A 68 -35.51 6.36 -2.11
C GLU A 68 -34.91 7.78 -2.07
N LEU A 69 -33.71 7.93 -1.52
CA LEU A 69 -33.00 9.21 -1.36
C LEU A 69 -31.93 9.44 -2.44
N VAL A 70 -31.59 8.42 -3.23
CA VAL A 70 -30.56 8.49 -4.28
C VAL A 70 -31.18 9.01 -5.58
N GLY A 71 -31.67 10.25 -5.55
CA GLY A 71 -32.33 10.88 -6.70
C GLY A 71 -31.35 11.56 -7.66
N ASN A 72 -30.36 12.30 -7.14
CA ASN A 72 -29.36 13.02 -7.94
C ASN A 72 -28.12 13.33 -7.07
N ILE A 73 -27.05 12.56 -7.20
CA ILE A 73 -25.75 12.90 -6.60
C ILE A 73 -24.91 13.63 -7.63
N ARG A 74 -24.54 14.88 -7.30
CA ARG A 74 -23.62 15.69 -8.10
C ARG A 74 -22.39 15.96 -7.25
N VAL A 75 -21.22 15.56 -7.75
CA VAL A 75 -19.93 15.95 -7.18
C VAL A 75 -19.28 16.98 -8.10
N LEU A 76 -18.88 18.11 -7.53
CA LEU A 76 -18.14 19.16 -8.24
C LEU A 76 -16.71 19.21 -7.71
N PHE A 77 -15.76 19.25 -8.65
CA PHE A 77 -14.34 19.47 -8.35
C PHE A 77 -13.94 20.86 -8.83
N GLU A 78 -13.49 21.68 -7.89
CA GLU A 78 -12.88 22.97 -8.17
C GLU A 78 -11.47 22.95 -7.60
N ILE A 79 -10.49 23.21 -8.46
CA ILE A 79 -9.09 23.38 -8.07
C ILE A 79 -8.78 24.84 -8.29
N GLU A 80 -8.64 25.59 -7.21
CA GLU A 80 -8.13 26.94 -7.25
C GLU A 80 -6.63 26.84 -7.57
N LYS A 81 -6.22 27.37 -8.72
CA LYS A 81 -4.79 27.58 -8.99
C LYS A 81 -4.37 28.74 -8.11
N ASP A 82 -3.65 28.43 -7.06
CA ASP A 82 -2.97 29.45 -6.27
C ASP A 82 -1.88 30.07 -7.17
N ASP A 83 -2.14 31.26 -7.70
CA ASP A 83 -1.20 32.07 -8.52
C ASP A 83 -0.07 32.67 -7.65
N LEU A 84 0.28 32.02 -6.54
CA LEU A 84 1.42 32.37 -5.69
C LEU A 84 2.67 31.61 -6.16
N THR A 85 3.17 31.94 -7.35
CA THR A 85 4.60 31.98 -7.74
C THR A 85 4.74 32.09 -9.27
N SER A 86 4.75 33.34 -9.76
CA SER A 86 5.50 33.70 -10.98
C SER A 86 6.86 34.27 -10.60
#